data_AF-A0A7R9ITL7-F1
#
_entry.id   AF-A0A7R9ITL7-F1
#
_cell.length_a   1.000
_cell.length_b   1.000
_cell.length_c   1.000
_cell.angle_alpha   90.00
_cell.angle_beta   90.00
_cell.angle_gamma   90.00
#
_symmetry.space_group_name_H-M   'P 1'
#
loop_
_entity.id
_entity.type
_entity.pdbx_description
1 polymer ?
#
loop_
_entity_poly.entity_id
_entity_poly.type
_entity_poly.pdbx_seq_one_letter_code
_entity_poly.pdbx_strand_id
1 'polypeptide(L)'
;MVLIPKLSKRIIVHTSGLGSLHDHIHPKYLPLEYGGELGPVQDIWGEFYVALCGIVVILGQRTLSPNVTGSWNKRTSAANEEKRPGKPLDQSELFGMEGSFKKLSVD
;
A
#
# COMPACT_ATOMS: atom_id res chain seq x y z
N MET A 1 5.77 -20.26 -1.15
CA MET A 1 4.92 -19.16 -0.64
C MET A 1 3.47 -19.60 -0.80
N VAL A 2 2.72 -19.75 0.29
CA VAL A 2 1.32 -20.22 0.27
C VAL A 2 0.43 -19.07 0.72
N LEU A 3 -0.49 -18.64 -0.14
CA LEU A 3 -1.44 -17.59 0.20
C LEU A 3 -2.50 -18.12 1.17
N ILE A 4 -2.88 -17.34 2.18
CA ILE A 4 -3.97 -17.73 3.07
C ILE A 4 -5.31 -17.82 2.29
N PRO A 5 -6.20 -18.77 2.62
CA PRO A 5 -7.45 -18.99 1.86
C PRO A 5 -8.33 -17.73 1.76
N LYS A 6 -8.31 -16.87 2.78
CA LYS A 6 -9.06 -15.60 2.78
C LYS A 6 -8.56 -14.62 1.70
N LEU A 7 -7.24 -14.51 1.51
CA LEU A 7 -6.67 -13.63 0.48
C LEU A 7 -6.79 -14.26 -0.90
N SER A 8 -6.59 -15.58 -0.99
CA SER A 8 -6.77 -16.32 -2.25
C SER A 8 -8.16 -16.11 -2.86
N LYS A 9 -9.22 -16.03 -2.04
CA LYS A 9 -10.59 -15.77 -2.50
C LYS A 9 -10.85 -14.34 -2.99
N ARG A 10 -9.98 -13.38 -2.63
CA ARG A 10 -10.14 -11.95 -2.97
C ARG A 10 -9.34 -11.53 -4.19
N ILE A 11 -8.48 -12.42 -4.69
CA ILE A 11 -7.73 -12.19 -5.92
C ILE A 11 -8.61 -12.67 -7.07
N ILE A 12 -9.07 -11.73 -7.89
CA ILE A 12 -9.86 -12.01 -9.08
C ILE A 12 -8.97 -11.73 -10.28
N VAL A 13 -8.84 -12.70 -11.18
CA VAL A 13 -7.96 -12.61 -12.35
C VAL A 13 -8.82 -12.58 -13.60
N HIS A 14 -8.70 -11.50 -14.37
CA HIS A 14 -9.44 -11.29 -15.60
C HIS A 14 -8.59 -11.71 -16.81
N THR A 15 -8.67 -12.98 -17.22
CA THR A 15 -7.83 -13.54 -18.31
C THR A 15 -8.41 -13.31 -19.70
N SER A 16 -9.73 -13.29 -19.83
CA SER A 16 -10.44 -13.20 -21.12
C SER A 16 -10.75 -11.76 -21.57
N GLY A 17 -10.19 -10.75 -20.89
CA GLY A 17 -10.37 -9.33 -21.19
C GLY A 17 -11.08 -8.54 -20.09
N LEU A 18 -11.19 -7.23 -20.29
CA LEU A 18 -11.67 -6.28 -19.27
C LEU A 18 -13.18 -6.28 -19.06
N GLY A 19 -13.97 -6.97 -19.87
CA GLY A 19 -15.43 -7.04 -19.68
C GLY A 19 -15.81 -7.50 -18.26
N SER A 20 -15.15 -8.55 -17.77
CA SER A 20 -15.37 -9.07 -16.41
C SER A 20 -14.89 -8.17 -15.27
N LEU A 21 -14.06 -7.15 -15.58
CA LEU A 21 -13.64 -6.15 -14.59
C LEU A 21 -14.80 -5.18 -14.28
N HIS A 22 -15.61 -4.86 -15.30
CA HIS A 22 -16.70 -3.89 -15.17
C HIS A 22 -17.87 -4.37 -14.31
N ASP A 23 -17.97 -5.68 -14.07
CA ASP A 23 -18.93 -6.28 -13.11
C ASP A 23 -18.57 -5.91 -11.65
N HIS A 24 -17.28 -5.66 -11.37
CA HIS A 24 -16.80 -5.32 -10.04
C HIS A 24 -16.58 -3.81 -9.85
N ILE A 25 -16.19 -3.10 -10.91
CA ILE A 25 -15.87 -1.67 -10.85
C ILE A 25 -16.57 -0.96 -12.00
N HIS A 26 -17.43 0.01 -11.66
CA HIS A 26 -18.18 0.77 -12.66
C HIS A 26 -17.22 1.55 -13.59
N PRO A 27 -17.44 1.54 -14.92
CA PRO A 27 -16.55 2.19 -15.91
C PRO A 27 -16.26 3.66 -15.64
N LYS A 28 -17.21 4.38 -15.03
CA LYS A 28 -17.07 5.78 -14.61
C LYS A 28 -15.82 6.06 -13.77
N TYR A 29 -15.33 5.08 -13.00
CA TYR A 29 -14.18 5.24 -12.11
C TYR A 29 -12.86 4.74 -12.70
N LEU A 30 -12.88 4.22 -13.93
CA LEU A 30 -11.73 3.64 -14.58
C LEU A 30 -11.11 4.59 -15.62
N PRO A 31 -9.79 4.56 -15.81
CA PRO A 31 -9.13 5.24 -16.92
C PRO A 31 -9.57 4.69 -18.28
N LEU A 32 -9.34 5.47 -19.34
CA LEU A 32 -9.70 5.12 -20.71
C LEU A 32 -9.05 3.82 -21.19
N GLU A 33 -7.80 3.57 -20.81
CA GLU A 33 -7.03 2.37 -21.17
C GLU A 33 -7.63 1.10 -20.57
N TYR A 34 -8.43 1.25 -19.51
CA TYR A 34 -9.18 0.17 -18.88
C TYR A 34 -10.67 0.15 -19.29
N GLY A 35 -11.03 0.83 -20.38
CA GLY A 35 -12.41 0.90 -20.87
C GLY A 35 -13.33 1.79 -20.06
N GLY A 36 -12.79 2.75 -19.30
CA GLY A 36 -13.56 3.69 -18.48
C GLY A 36 -13.69 5.09 -19.06
N GLU A 37 -14.25 5.99 -18.26
CA GLU A 37 -14.59 7.37 -18.64
C GLU A 37 -13.67 8.44 -18.01
N LEU A 38 -12.75 8.05 -17.12
CA LEU A 38 -11.97 8.98 -16.27
C LEU A 38 -10.79 9.69 -16.98
N GLY A 39 -10.70 9.56 -18.31
CA GLY A 39 -9.59 10.11 -19.11
C GLY A 39 -8.33 9.22 -19.11
N PRO A 40 -7.21 9.71 -19.67
CA PRO A 40 -5.96 8.96 -19.77
C PRO A 40 -5.35 8.67 -18.40
N VAL A 41 -4.74 7.49 -18.25
CA VAL A 41 -4.10 7.08 -16.99
C VAL A 41 -2.99 8.05 -16.56
N GLN A 42 -2.30 8.67 -17.51
CA GLN A 42 -1.21 9.60 -17.25
C GLN A 42 -1.66 10.86 -16.50
N ASP A 43 -2.85 11.37 -16.81
CA ASP A 43 -3.38 12.58 -16.18
C ASP A 43 -3.73 12.30 -14.71
N ILE A 44 -4.35 11.15 -14.45
CA ILE A 44 -4.66 10.65 -13.11
C ILE A 44 -3.38 10.45 -12.29
N TRP A 45 -2.33 9.87 -12.90
CA TRP A 45 -1.03 9.73 -12.25
C TRP A 45 -0.39 11.09 -11.94
N GLY A 46 -0.48 12.05 -12.85
CA GLY A 46 0.03 13.40 -12.64
C GLY A 46 -0.64 14.09 -11.46
N GLU A 47 -1.97 14.07 -11.41
CA GLU A 47 -2.75 14.62 -10.30
C GLU A 47 -2.42 13.95 -8.97
N PHE A 48 -2.39 12.61 -8.96
CA PHE A 48 -2.06 11.84 -7.76
C PHE A 48 -0.61 12.09 -7.30
N TYR A 49 0.33 12.19 -8.23
CA TYR A 49 1.73 12.49 -7.94
C TYR A 49 1.90 13.90 -7.38
N VAL A 50 1.21 14.90 -7.92
CA VAL A 50 1.22 16.28 -7.39
C VAL A 50 0.58 16.32 -6.00
N ALA A 51 -0.52 15.59 -5.76
CA ALA A 51 -1.12 15.49 -4.43
C ALA A 51 -0.19 14.80 -3.43
N LEU A 52 0.45 13.69 -3.82
CA LEU A 52 1.44 12.99 -2.98
C LEU A 52 2.67 13.84 -2.74
N CYS A 53 3.26 14.46 -3.76
CA CYS A 53 4.39 15.37 -3.62
C CYS A 53 4.00 16.60 -2.80
N GLY A 54 2.80 17.14 -2.97
CA GLY A 54 2.27 18.23 -2.15
C GLY A 54 2.13 17.83 -0.68
N ILE A 55 1.70 16.60 -0.39
CA ILE A 55 1.69 16.04 0.96
C ILE A 55 3.14 15.85 1.47
N VAL A 56 4.07 15.36 0.66
CA VAL A 56 5.48 15.23 1.03
C VAL A 56 6.15 16.59 1.19
N VAL A 57 5.68 17.63 0.50
CA VAL A 57 6.16 19.01 0.61
C VAL A 57 5.52 19.70 1.81
N ILE A 58 4.25 19.49 2.13
CA ILE A 58 3.60 20.06 3.33
C ILE A 58 4.06 19.32 4.59
N LEU A 59 4.23 18.00 4.54
CA LEU A 59 4.78 17.19 5.62
C LEU A 59 6.32 17.25 5.68
N GLY A 60 6.99 17.67 4.60
CA GLY A 60 8.46 17.72 4.45
C GLY A 60 9.07 19.12 4.32
N GLN A 61 8.29 20.19 4.26
CA GLN A 61 8.78 21.56 4.44
C GLN A 61 8.87 21.91 5.92
N ARG A 62 9.81 21.23 6.60
CA ARG A 62 10.81 21.96 7.39
C ARG A 62 12.23 21.79 6.87
N THR A 63 12.48 21.22 5.68
CA THR A 63 13.84 21.21 5.11
C THR A 63 13.84 21.11 3.59
N LEU A 64 13.39 22.16 2.91
CA LEU A 64 13.97 22.55 1.62
C LEU A 64 14.17 24.07 1.60
N SER A 65 14.79 24.60 2.66
CA SER A 65 15.74 25.70 2.52
C SER A 65 17.11 25.04 2.38
N PRO A 66 17.91 25.36 1.35
CA PRO A 66 19.19 24.70 1.10
C PRO A 66 20.25 24.88 2.23
N ASN A 67 19.93 25.60 3.31
CA ASN A 67 20.84 25.91 4.42
C ASN A 67 20.45 25.33 5.79
N VAL A 68 19.60 24.30 5.88
CA VAL A 68 19.26 23.70 7.19
C VAL A 68 19.61 22.22 7.23
N THR A 69 20.86 21.92 7.62
CA THR A 69 21.29 20.61 8.12
C THR A 69 20.57 20.32 9.45
N GLY A 70 19.46 19.56 9.38
CA GLY A 70 18.66 19.20 10.54
C GLY A 70 18.42 17.69 10.61
N SER A 71 19.22 17.02 11.44
CA SER A 71 19.09 15.65 11.96
C SER A 71 17.73 14.94 11.79
N TRP A 72 17.73 13.83 11.04
CA TRP A 72 16.62 12.91 10.79
C TRP A 72 16.32 11.98 11.96
N ASN A 73 16.07 12.52 13.15
CA ASN A 73 15.74 11.71 14.32
C ASN A 73 14.50 12.25 15.02
N LYS A 74 13.32 11.74 14.63
CA LYS A 74 12.22 11.44 15.55
C LYS A 74 11.14 10.60 14.86
N ARG A 75 10.91 9.40 15.42
CA ARG A 75 9.80 8.48 15.14
C ARG A 75 8.46 9.11 15.56
N THR A 76 8.01 10.15 14.87
CA THR A 76 6.74 10.84 15.21
C THR A 76 5.50 10.23 14.55
N SER A 77 5.67 9.24 13.67
CA SER A 77 4.57 8.52 13.01
C SER A 77 4.55 7.02 13.33
N ALA A 78 4.91 6.64 14.56
CA ALA A 78 4.62 5.30 15.03
C ALA A 78 3.11 5.17 15.27
N ALA A 79 2.45 4.24 14.59
CA ALA A 79 1.05 3.91 14.86
C ALA A 79 0.95 3.42 16.31
N ASN A 80 -0.02 3.96 17.07
CA ASN A 80 -0.29 3.46 18.42
C ASN A 80 -1.03 2.12 18.31
N GLU A 81 -0.26 1.03 18.37
CA GLU A 81 -0.75 -0.35 18.23
C GLU A 81 -1.79 -0.73 19.30
N GLU A 82 -1.84 -0.07 20.46
CA GLU A 82 -2.84 -0.32 21.50
C GLU A 82 -4.26 0.08 21.06
N LYS A 83 -4.38 1.00 20.10
CA LYS A 83 -5.67 1.45 19.57
C LYS A 83 -6.18 0.60 18.42
N ARG A 84 -5.40 -0.40 17.98
CA ARG A 84 -5.79 -1.29 16.89
C ARG A 84 -6.87 -2.26 17.38
N PRO A 85 -8.09 -2.26 16.82
CA PRO A 85 -9.10 -3.23 17.21
C PRO A 85 -8.70 -4.62 16.70
N GLY A 86 -8.69 -5.60 17.61
CA GLY A 86 -8.39 -7.01 17.32
C GLY A 86 -6.94 -7.42 17.65
N LYS A 87 -6.65 -8.71 17.47
CA LYS A 87 -5.29 -9.26 17.66
C LYS A 87 -4.35 -8.67 16.60
N PRO A 88 -3.10 -8.29 16.95
CA PRO A 88 -2.11 -7.89 15.96
C PRO A 88 -1.92 -9.02 14.94
N LEU A 89 -2.00 -8.71 13.65
CA LEU A 89 -1.66 -9.69 12.62
C LEU A 89 -0.15 -9.94 12.66
N ASP A 90 0.22 -11.17 12.99
CA ASP A 90 1.60 -11.60 12.91
C ASP A 90 1.95 -11.99 11.46
N GLN A 91 3.24 -11.94 11.10
CA GLN A 91 3.73 -12.36 9.79
C GLN A 91 3.36 -13.83 9.51
N SER A 92 3.29 -14.64 10.57
CA SER A 92 2.79 -16.01 10.55
C SER A 92 1.32 -16.10 10.09
N GLU A 93 0.45 -15.21 10.56
CA GLU A 93 -0.97 -15.14 10.16
C GLU A 93 -1.15 -14.63 8.72
N LEU A 94 -0.23 -13.80 8.23
CA LEU A 94 -0.28 -13.23 6.88
C LEU A 94 0.26 -14.19 5.81
N PHE A 95 1.36 -14.89 6.09
CA PHE A 95 2.10 -15.66 5.09
C PHE A 95 2.16 -17.17 5.38
N GLY A 96 1.63 -17.62 6.53
CA GLY A 96 1.56 -19.04 6.89
C GLY A 96 2.91 -19.71 7.12
N MET A 97 3.99 -18.91 7.25
CA MET A 97 5.36 -19.39 7.42
C MET A 97 5.93 -18.78 8.70
N GLU A 98 5.79 -19.51 9.80
CA GLU A 98 6.49 -19.17 11.03
C GLU A 98 7.86 -19.86 10.98
N GLY A 99 8.92 -19.07 10.83
CA GLY A 99 10.27 -19.58 11.01
C GLY A 99 10.41 -20.05 12.45
N SER A 100 10.49 -21.36 12.67
CA SER A 100 10.88 -21.91 13.96
C SER A 100 12.36 -21.60 14.20
N PHE A 101 12.65 -20.42 14.77
CA PHE A 101 13.99 -20.13 15.23
C PHE A 101 14.25 -20.98 16.47
N LYS A 102 14.74 -22.20 16.25
CA LYS A 102 15.24 -23.06 17.31
C LYS A 102 16.41 -22.32 17.95
N LYS A 103 16.27 -21.95 19.23
CA LYS A 103 17.34 -21.36 20.03
C LYS A 103 18.53 -22.32 19.97
N LEU A 104 19.63 -21.90 19.35
CA LEU A 104 20.88 -22.65 19.36
C LEU A 104 21.46 -22.50 20.78
N SER A 105 21.39 -23.57 21.58
CA SER A 105 22.16 -23.65 22.82
C SER A 105 23.63 -23.76 22.44
N VAL A 106 24.38 -22.67 22.65
CA VAL A 106 25.84 -22.68 22.59
C VAL A 106 26.31 -22.99 24.01
N ASP A 107 27.08 -24.07 24.13
CA ASP A 107 27.85 -24.42 25.33
C ASP A 107 29.19 -23.65 25.29
#